data_AF-Q2K4L7-F1
#
_entry.id   AF-Q2K4L7-F1
#
_cell.length_a   1.000
_cell.length_b   1.000
_cell.length_c   1.000
_cell.angle_alpha   90.00
_cell.angle_beta   90.00
_cell.angle_gamma   90.00
#
_symmetry.space_group_name_H-M   'P 1'
#
loop_
_entity.id
_entity.type
_entity.pdbx_description
1 polymer ?
#
loop_
_entity_poly.entity_id
_entity_poly.type
_entity_poly.pdbx_seq_one_letter_code
_entity_poly.pdbx_strand_id
1 'polypeptide(L)'
;MLRSLCHLAKAVGILTMFMATFAFPLSVYAERKSREDSDQKAPVLTEAAINAMRNAIQDRFFLPGDLKDAGSVHLMFHVRLDKDGRVIGSPEAEVSGGSERTRKIITDAARRAIIRAAPYTMFPKDKYDAWKEVILNFDASQLNL
;
A
#
# COMPACT_ATOMS: atom_id res chain seq x y z
N MET A 1 50.47 -47.18 60.00
CA MET A 1 49.53 -46.29 60.72
C MET A 1 48.26 -46.18 59.88
N LEU A 2 47.02 -46.32 60.33
CA LEU A 2 46.41 -46.83 61.55
C LEU A 2 44.90 -46.91 61.21
N ARG A 3 44.23 -48.01 61.61
CA ARG A 3 42.77 -48.19 61.78
C ARG A 3 41.89 -48.25 60.52
N SER A 4 40.75 -48.94 60.47
CA SER A 4 40.14 -50.03 61.25
C SER A 4 38.73 -50.23 60.67
N LEU A 5 38.33 -51.48 60.47
CA LEU A 5 37.00 -52.07 60.70
C LEU A 5 35.74 -51.68 59.89
N CYS A 6 35.02 -52.75 59.53
CA CYS A 6 33.57 -52.99 59.66
C CYS A 6 32.71 -53.12 58.40
N HIS A 7 32.29 -54.38 58.17
CA HIS A 7 30.94 -54.88 57.84
C HIS A 7 30.21 -54.31 56.60
N LEU A 8 29.91 -55.09 55.55
CA LEU A 8 28.97 -56.22 55.47
C LEU A 8 27.51 -55.81 55.77
N ALA A 9 26.68 -55.93 54.72
CA ALA A 9 25.23 -56.18 54.70
C ALA A 9 24.30 -55.03 54.24
N LYS A 10 23.58 -55.33 53.13
CA LYS A 10 22.11 -55.24 52.93
C LYS A 10 21.45 -53.85 53.13
N ALA A 11 20.54 -53.32 52.33
CA ALA A 11 19.72 -53.81 51.23
C ALA A 11 19.10 -52.60 50.49
N VAL A 12 18.74 -52.83 49.23
CA VAL A 12 17.53 -52.40 48.52
C VAL A 12 16.81 -51.13 48.99
N GLY A 13 16.72 -50.16 48.07
CA GLY A 13 15.52 -49.35 47.87
C GLY A 13 15.56 -47.97 48.50
N ILE A 14 15.89 -46.97 47.69
CA ILE A 14 15.20 -45.66 47.51
C ILE A 14 16.10 -44.89 46.55
N LEU A 15 15.65 -44.64 45.32
CA LEU A 15 16.12 -43.48 44.58
C LEU A 15 14.99 -42.91 43.72
N THR A 16 14.34 -41.94 44.34
CA THR A 16 13.63 -40.84 43.72
C THR A 16 14.39 -40.26 42.53
N MET A 17 13.60 -39.95 41.50
CA MET A 17 13.74 -38.80 40.61
C MET A 17 14.99 -38.62 39.75
N PHE A 18 14.65 -38.29 38.50
CA PHE A 18 15.27 -37.29 37.65
C PHE A 18 16.41 -37.74 36.72
N MET A 19 16.05 -37.63 35.44
CA MET A 19 16.88 -37.22 34.30
C MET A 19 17.88 -38.24 33.78
N ALA A 20 17.50 -38.92 32.70
CA ALA A 20 17.82 -38.43 31.35
C ALA A 20 17.57 -39.52 30.31
N THR A 21 16.67 -39.25 29.37
CA THR A 21 16.82 -39.68 27.97
C THR A 21 16.17 -38.62 27.10
N PHE A 22 16.94 -37.58 26.78
CA PHE A 22 16.63 -36.70 25.66
C PHE A 22 16.94 -37.48 24.37
N ALA A 23 15.91 -38.05 23.76
CA ALA A 23 15.95 -38.56 22.39
C ALA A 23 14.56 -38.43 21.78
N PHE A 24 14.18 -37.20 21.42
CA PHE A 24 13.10 -36.93 20.48
C PHE A 24 13.63 -35.98 19.40
N PRO A 25 13.94 -36.44 18.18
CA PRO A 25 14.00 -35.58 17.03
C PRO A 25 12.64 -35.67 16.33
N LEU A 26 11.66 -34.93 16.82
CA LEU A 26 10.52 -34.52 16.00
C LEU A 26 9.90 -33.25 16.59
N SER A 27 10.64 -32.14 16.56
CA SER A 27 9.97 -30.84 16.55
C SER A 27 9.31 -30.68 15.17
N VAL A 28 8.13 -31.29 15.02
CA VAL A 28 7.12 -30.72 14.14
C VAL A 28 6.92 -29.30 14.66
N TYR A 29 7.38 -28.30 13.92
CA TYR A 29 6.91 -26.94 14.08
C TYR A 29 5.42 -26.95 13.68
N ALA A 30 4.56 -27.38 14.59
CA ALA A 30 3.15 -27.07 14.56
C ALA A 30 2.96 -25.64 15.05
N GLU A 31 3.60 -24.68 14.38
CA GLU A 31 3.18 -23.29 14.44
C GLU A 31 2.11 -23.11 13.36
N ARG A 32 0.98 -23.84 13.52
CA ARG A 32 -0.27 -23.38 12.92
C ARG A 32 -0.74 -22.23 13.78
N LYS A 33 -0.11 -21.08 13.54
CA LYS A 33 -0.67 -19.80 13.91
C LYS A 33 -2.00 -19.70 13.17
N SER A 34 -3.08 -20.07 13.84
CA SER A 34 -4.43 -19.67 13.50
C SER A 34 -4.50 -18.14 13.66
N ARG A 35 -3.97 -17.42 12.67
CA ARG A 35 -4.50 -16.11 12.30
C ARG A 35 -5.67 -16.38 11.37
N GLU A 36 -6.80 -16.69 11.97
CA GLU A 36 -8.06 -16.17 11.45
C GLU A 36 -7.98 -14.64 11.60
N ASP A 37 -8.53 -13.94 10.63
CA ASP A 37 -8.58 -12.47 10.53
C ASP A 37 -7.28 -11.77 10.09
N SER A 38 -6.78 -12.21 8.94
CA SER A 38 -6.64 -11.22 7.89
C SER A 38 -7.63 -11.64 6.83
N ASP A 39 -8.90 -11.31 7.08
CA ASP A 39 -9.75 -10.81 6.00
C ASP A 39 -8.83 -9.90 5.19
N GLN A 40 -8.45 -10.38 4.01
CA GLN A 40 -7.69 -9.60 3.08
C GLN A 40 -8.58 -8.40 2.82
N LYS A 41 -8.28 -7.30 3.51
CA LYS A 41 -8.52 -5.96 3.03
C LYS A 41 -7.71 -5.87 1.74
N ALA A 42 -8.19 -6.54 0.70
CA ALA A 42 -7.72 -6.38 -0.65
C ALA A 42 -7.72 -4.87 -0.83
N PRO A 43 -6.55 -4.25 -1.01
CA PRO A 43 -6.48 -2.82 -1.19
C PRO A 43 -7.51 -2.50 -2.26
N VAL A 44 -8.50 -1.70 -1.88
CA VAL A 44 -9.62 -1.30 -2.73
C VAL A 44 -9.11 -0.92 -4.12
N LEU A 45 -7.94 -0.28 -4.13
CA LEU A 45 -7.05 -0.10 -5.26
C LEU A 45 -5.64 -0.54 -4.86
N THR A 46 -4.96 -1.31 -5.72
CA THR A 46 -3.55 -1.68 -5.50
C THR A 46 -2.63 -0.48 -5.75
N GLU A 47 -1.49 -0.41 -5.06
CA GLU A 47 -0.49 0.65 -5.30
C GLU A 47 -0.05 0.70 -6.77
N ALA A 48 0.10 -0.46 -7.40
CA ALA A 48 0.42 -0.57 -8.82
C ALA A 48 -0.66 0.06 -9.71
N ALA A 49 -1.94 -0.13 -9.41
CA ALA A 49 -3.03 0.49 -10.17
C ALA A 49 -3.07 2.01 -9.99
N ILE A 50 -2.87 2.50 -8.77
CA ILE A 50 -2.80 3.94 -8.47
C ILE A 50 -1.61 4.58 -9.22
N ASN A 51 -0.45 3.93 -9.18
CA ASN A 51 0.75 4.39 -9.89
C ASN A 51 0.55 4.36 -11.41
N ALA A 52 -0.10 3.32 -11.95
CA ALA A 52 -0.44 3.27 -13.36
C ALA A 52 -1.37 4.43 -13.78
N MET A 53 -2.35 4.79 -12.96
CA MET A 53 -3.21 5.96 -13.21
C MET A 53 -2.39 7.26 -13.19
N ARG A 54 -1.56 7.43 -12.15
CA ARG A 54 -0.68 8.61 -12.00
C ARG A 54 0.21 8.78 -13.23
N ASN A 55 0.91 7.73 -13.64
CA ASN A 55 1.81 7.74 -14.78
C ASN A 55 1.06 8.05 -16.08
N ALA A 56 -0.09 7.41 -16.30
CA ALA A 56 -0.90 7.66 -17.50
C ALA A 56 -1.30 9.14 -17.63
N ILE A 57 -1.61 9.81 -16.51
CA ILE A 57 -1.93 11.24 -16.48
C ILE A 57 -0.66 12.08 -16.68
N GLN A 58 0.41 11.79 -15.95
CA GLN A 58 1.68 12.53 -16.04
C GLN A 58 2.26 12.52 -17.45
N ASP A 59 2.24 11.37 -18.14
CA ASP A 59 2.70 11.20 -19.53
C ASP A 59 1.96 12.07 -20.54
N ARG A 60 0.75 12.54 -20.18
CA ARG A 60 -0.13 13.35 -21.05
C ARG A 60 -0.24 14.79 -20.58
N PHE A 61 0.46 15.14 -19.49
CA PHE A 61 0.45 16.46 -18.91
C PHE A 61 1.55 17.32 -19.56
N PHE A 62 1.13 18.32 -20.33
CA PHE A 62 2.03 19.23 -21.04
C PHE A 62 1.64 20.69 -20.80
N LEU A 63 2.61 21.50 -20.37
CA LEU A 63 2.46 22.95 -20.23
C LEU A 63 3.12 23.70 -21.40
N PRO A 64 2.55 24.84 -21.83
CA PRO A 64 3.16 25.68 -22.85
C PRO A 64 4.32 26.49 -22.24
N GLY A 65 5.46 25.83 -22.05
CA GLY A 65 6.68 26.42 -21.50
C GLY A 65 6.61 26.74 -20.01
N ASP A 66 7.62 27.48 -19.54
CA ASP A 66 7.80 27.79 -18.14
C ASP A 66 6.81 28.87 -17.70
N LEU A 67 5.99 28.54 -16.71
CA LEU A 67 5.00 29.46 -16.18
C LEU A 67 5.47 30.06 -14.86
N LYS A 68 5.46 31.39 -14.77
CA LYS A 68 5.74 32.08 -13.51
C LYS A 68 4.73 31.64 -12.43
N ASP A 69 5.25 31.41 -11.22
CA ASP A 69 4.51 31.00 -10.04
C ASP A 69 3.84 29.61 -10.15
N ALA A 70 4.20 28.80 -11.16
CA ALA A 70 3.65 27.46 -11.35
C ALA A 70 3.76 26.59 -10.11
N GLY A 71 4.93 26.58 -9.46
CA GLY A 71 5.17 25.78 -8.25
C GLY A 71 4.32 26.18 -7.03
N SER A 72 3.57 27.28 -7.09
CA SER A 72 2.62 27.66 -6.02
C SER A 72 1.18 27.23 -6.29
N VAL A 73 0.91 26.59 -7.44
CA VAL A 73 -0.44 26.17 -7.82
C VAL A 73 -0.74 24.79 -7.26
N HIS A 74 -1.86 24.70 -6.55
CA HIS A 74 -2.41 23.45 -6.04
C HIS A 74 -3.78 23.21 -6.69
N LEU A 75 -4.01 22.00 -7.19
CA LEU A 75 -5.28 21.61 -7.81
C LEU A 75 -5.83 20.34 -7.18
N MET A 76 -7.14 20.31 -6.98
CA MET A 76 -7.88 19.11 -6.64
C MET A 76 -8.95 18.88 -7.70
N PHE A 77 -8.88 17.74 -8.39
CA PHE A 77 -9.86 17.34 -9.39
C PHE A 77 -10.80 16.27 -8.84
N HIS A 78 -12.10 16.49 -8.99
CA HIS A 78 -13.11 15.46 -8.80
C HIS A 78 -13.43 14.82 -10.16
N VAL A 79 -13.17 13.52 -10.30
CA VAL A 79 -13.33 12.76 -11.54
C VAL A 79 -14.33 11.63 -11.33
N ARG A 80 -15.35 11.56 -12.19
CA ARG A 80 -16.31 10.45 -12.21
C ARG A 80 -15.98 9.51 -13.36
N LEU A 81 -15.99 8.20 -13.10
CA LEU A 81 -15.63 7.16 -14.06
C LEU A 81 -16.77 6.15 -14.26
N ASP A 82 -16.92 5.65 -15.48
CA ASP A 82 -17.79 4.50 -15.77
C ASP A 82 -17.08 3.15 -15.45
N LYS A 83 -17.81 2.04 -15.54
CA LYS A 83 -17.28 0.69 -15.29
C LYS A 83 -16.18 0.25 -16.28
N ASP A 84 -16.03 0.96 -17.39
CA ASP A 84 -14.95 0.74 -18.37
C ASP A 84 -13.77 1.70 -18.15
N GLY A 85 -13.82 2.54 -17.11
CA GLY A 85 -12.78 3.50 -16.77
C GLY A 85 -12.80 4.76 -17.64
N ARG A 86 -13.88 5.04 -18.39
CA ARG A 86 -14.03 6.29 -19.14
C ARG A 86 -14.48 7.41 -18.22
N VAL A 87 -14.03 8.64 -18.48
CA VAL A 87 -14.47 9.83 -17.75
C VAL A 87 -15.92 10.15 -18.10
N ILE A 88 -16.75 10.34 -17.08
CA ILE A 88 -18.14 10.78 -17.20
C ILE A 88 -18.18 12.30 -17.03
N GLY A 89 -18.63 13.00 -18.06
CA GLY A 89 -18.75 14.46 -18.04
C GLY A 89 -17.39 15.16 -18.04
N SER A 90 -17.33 16.34 -17.43
CA SER A 90 -16.07 17.09 -17.27
C SER A 90 -15.58 16.96 -15.83
N PRO A 91 -14.29 16.65 -15.60
CA PRO A 91 -13.67 16.74 -14.28
C PRO A 91 -13.87 18.13 -13.67
N GLU A 92 -14.25 18.21 -12.40
CA GLU A 92 -14.39 19.48 -11.68
C GLU A 92 -13.09 19.79 -10.95
N ALA A 93 -12.73 21.07 -10.85
CA ALA A 93 -11.43 21.48 -10.30
C ALA A 93 -11.59 22.57 -9.25
N GLU A 94 -11.00 22.33 -8.08
CA GLU A 94 -10.70 23.36 -7.10
C GLU A 94 -9.22 23.75 -7.28
N VAL A 95 -8.94 25.05 -7.30
CA VAL A 95 -7.59 25.55 -7.57
C VAL A 95 -7.24 26.73 -6.66
N SER A 96 -6.01 26.73 -6.15
CA SER A 96 -5.48 27.79 -5.29
C SER A 96 -4.03 28.14 -5.64
N GLY A 97 -3.54 29.26 -5.10
CA GLY A 97 -2.19 29.77 -5.34
C GLY A 97 -1.96 30.35 -6.74
N GLY A 98 -0.72 30.76 -7.02
CA GLY A 98 -0.29 31.35 -8.31
C GLY A 98 -1.09 32.57 -8.80
N SER A 99 -0.73 33.03 -10.00
CA SER A 99 -1.55 34.02 -10.72
C SER A 99 -2.79 33.36 -11.34
N GLU A 100 -3.87 34.13 -11.57
CA GLU A 100 -5.07 33.62 -12.24
C GLU A 100 -4.76 33.02 -13.63
N ARG A 101 -3.88 33.69 -14.38
CA ARG A 101 -3.42 33.21 -15.68
C ARG A 101 -2.71 31.86 -15.56
N THR A 102 -1.78 31.74 -14.60
CA THR A 102 -1.04 30.50 -14.35
C THR A 102 -1.98 29.37 -13.94
N ARG A 103 -2.88 29.62 -12.98
CA ARG A 103 -3.91 28.66 -12.55
C ARG A 103 -4.71 28.14 -13.74
N LYS A 104 -5.23 29.04 -14.58
CA LYS A 104 -6.04 28.66 -15.74
C LYS A 104 -5.28 27.73 -16.68
N ILE A 105 -4.03 28.07 -17.03
CA ILE A 105 -3.22 27.27 -17.96
C ILE A 105 -2.96 25.87 -17.38
N ILE A 106 -2.59 25.78 -16.10
CA ILE A 106 -2.29 24.50 -15.45
C ILE A 106 -3.57 23.66 -15.27
N THR A 107 -4.69 24.27 -14.86
CA THR A 107 -6.00 23.59 -14.78
C THR A 107 -6.41 23.01 -16.13
N ASP A 108 -6.27 23.79 -17.21
CA ASP A 108 -6.62 23.35 -18.57
C ASP A 108 -5.69 22.22 -19.07
N ALA A 109 -4.41 22.25 -18.68
CA ALA A 109 -3.48 21.15 -18.97
C ALA A 109 -3.82 19.88 -18.19
N ALA A 110 -4.07 19.97 -16.88
CA ALA A 110 -4.42 18.84 -16.02
C ALA A 110 -5.72 18.18 -16.48
N ARG A 111 -6.76 18.96 -16.75
CA ARG A 111 -8.04 18.47 -17.27
C ARG A 111 -7.86 17.70 -18.57
N ARG A 112 -7.07 18.24 -19.52
CA ARG A 112 -6.77 17.55 -20.79
C ARG A 112 -6.00 16.25 -20.55
N ALA A 113 -5.04 16.23 -19.64
CA ALA A 113 -4.26 15.04 -19.32
C ALA A 113 -5.15 13.92 -18.73
N ILE A 114 -6.05 14.26 -17.79
CA ILE A 114 -7.03 13.33 -17.21
C ILE A 114 -7.90 12.72 -18.30
N ILE A 115 -8.51 13.57 -19.16
CA ILE A 115 -9.41 13.10 -20.22
C ILE A 115 -8.68 12.21 -21.23
N ARG A 116 -7.45 12.56 -21.61
CA ARG A 116 -6.64 11.80 -22.58
C ARG A 116 -6.05 10.50 -22.01
N ALA A 117 -5.93 10.39 -20.70
CA ALA A 117 -5.44 9.19 -20.04
C ALA A 117 -6.49 8.08 -19.98
N ALA A 118 -7.77 8.44 -20.12
CA ALA A 118 -8.86 7.48 -20.20
C ALA A 118 -8.78 6.63 -21.49
N PRO A 119 -9.22 5.36 -21.45
CA PRO A 119 -9.85 4.69 -20.31
C PRO A 119 -8.86 4.19 -19.24
N TYR A 120 -9.26 4.29 -17.97
CA TYR A 120 -8.52 3.79 -16.81
C TYR A 120 -8.79 2.30 -16.55
N THR A 121 -8.26 1.44 -17.41
CA THR A 121 -8.53 -0.01 -17.38
C THR A 121 -7.77 -0.78 -16.30
N MET A 122 -6.90 -0.12 -15.53
CA MET A 122 -6.11 -0.74 -14.46
C MET A 122 -6.94 -1.06 -13.21
N PHE A 123 -8.16 -0.54 -13.10
CA PHE A 123 -9.00 -0.73 -11.94
C PHE A 123 -9.87 -2.00 -12.04
N PRO A 124 -9.93 -2.81 -10.97
CA PRO A 124 -10.72 -4.04 -10.97
C PRO A 124 -12.23 -3.74 -11.03
N LYS A 125 -12.91 -4.29 -12.05
CA LYS A 125 -14.35 -4.02 -12.30
C LYS A 125 -15.27 -4.49 -11.17
N ASP A 126 -14.90 -5.52 -10.43
CA ASP A 126 -15.63 -6.04 -9.28
C ASP A 126 -15.56 -5.09 -8.06
N LYS A 127 -14.70 -4.07 -8.08
CA LYS A 127 -14.56 -3.05 -7.03
C LYS A 127 -15.04 -1.65 -7.46
N TYR A 128 -15.90 -1.58 -8.48
CA TYR A 128 -16.33 -0.31 -9.09
C TYR A 128 -16.80 0.77 -8.12
N ASP A 129 -17.60 0.40 -7.10
CA ASP A 129 -18.13 1.37 -6.13
C ASP A 129 -17.06 2.14 -5.37
N ALA A 130 -15.84 1.60 -5.36
CA ALA A 130 -14.74 2.11 -4.60
C ALA A 130 -13.79 3.00 -5.42
N TRP A 131 -13.98 3.09 -6.74
CA TRP A 131 -13.18 3.94 -7.64
C TRP A 131 -14.00 4.69 -8.70
N LYS A 132 -15.33 4.55 -8.72
CA LYS A 132 -16.23 5.31 -9.60
C LYS A 132 -16.10 6.83 -9.45
N GLU A 133 -15.62 7.30 -8.30
CA GLU A 133 -15.28 8.70 -8.04
C GLU A 133 -13.84 8.76 -7.51
N VAL A 134 -12.99 9.57 -8.15
CA VAL A 134 -11.58 9.71 -7.82
C VAL A 134 -11.27 11.18 -7.58
N ILE A 135 -10.58 11.45 -6.48
CA ILE A 135 -10.03 12.77 -6.17
C ILE A 135 -8.55 12.75 -6.54
N LEU A 136 -8.15 13.63 -7.47
CA LEU A 136 -6.77 13.77 -7.92
C LEU A 136 -6.18 15.07 -7.43
N ASN A 137 -5.13 14.98 -6.61
CA ASN A 137 -4.40 16.14 -6.13
C ASN A 137 -3.16 16.36 -6.99
N PHE A 138 -3.04 17.54 -7.57
CA PHE A 138 -1.86 17.99 -8.32
C PHE A 138 -1.21 19.11 -7.54
N ASP A 139 0.04 18.89 -7.17
CA ASP A 139 0.92 19.93 -6.68
C ASP A 139 1.90 20.27 -7.80
N ALA A 140 1.78 21.47 -8.37
CA ALA A 140 2.64 21.87 -9.47
C ALA A 140 4.10 22.06 -9.06
N SER A 141 4.42 22.11 -7.75
CA SER A 141 5.81 22.03 -7.26
C SER A 141 6.41 20.63 -7.42
N GLN A 142 5.57 19.58 -7.44
CA GLN A 142 5.97 18.18 -7.57
C GLN A 142 6.03 17.74 -9.04
N LEU A 143 5.43 18.53 -9.93
CA LEU A 143 5.63 18.37 -11.36
C LEU A 143 7.02 18.94 -11.65
N ASN A 144 7.92 18.12 -12.18
CA ASN A 144 9.27 18.52 -12.54
C ASN A 144 9.24 19.43 -13.79
N LEU A 145 8.59 20.59 -13.64
CA LEU A 145 8.37 21.64 -14.63
C LEU A 145 9.64 22.46 -14.86
#